data_AF-A0A9P9DAI5-F1
#
_entry.id   AF-A0A9P9DAI5-F1
#
_cell.length_a   1.000
_cell.length_b   1.000
_cell.length_c   1.000
_cell.angle_alpha   90.00
_cell.angle_beta   90.00
_cell.angle_gamma   90.00
#
_symmetry.space_group_name_H-M   'P 1'
#
loop_
_entity.id
_entity.type
_entity.pdbx_description
1 polymer ?
#
loop_
_entity_poly.entity_id
_entity_poly.type
_entity_poly.pdbx_seq_one_letter_code
_entity_poly.pdbx_strand_id
1 'polypeptide(L)'
;MNDSDINPPQAVLPHHVNALNFTCIGPRWEESILSISDSPPLSAHQELCATDAYLQRLTSLRIGLDGTITIWKPRSVLKIYVSLKFGINHDHVKDAVRYATSEWNEKIQESDVRPRFEIVNARTEATCEIKPGTADDRLAHAFFPGMAPYIHIDPPSFRHAAHRKNLWKTLLHEFGHVLGARHQLQESGAPSVLIGVDDDCSIMRNSFILPDAPHLQQSDIDSFEMLYAVAGDQYGGLRIKRIKPMLLETWEKQQQQQQHQFVSVNCHTSGNYPSGLVSDHESNNLTDQVIMVTVLLLVVLLLYRAATR
;
A
#
# COMPACT_ATOMS: atom_id res chain seq x y z
N MET A 1 -35.21 -35.72 19.13
CA MET A 1 -36.35 -35.49 18.21
C MET A 1 -37.19 -34.39 18.84
N ASN A 2 -37.22 -33.14 18.40
CA ASN A 2 -36.68 -32.49 17.21
C ASN A 2 -36.11 -31.13 17.59
N ASP A 3 -34.93 -30.82 17.05
CA ASP A 3 -34.39 -29.47 16.93
C ASP A 3 -35.25 -28.69 15.95
N SER A 4 -35.74 -27.53 16.37
CA SER A 4 -36.45 -26.59 15.51
C SER A 4 -35.49 -25.50 15.05
N ASP A 5 -35.34 -25.44 13.72
CA ASP A 5 -34.54 -24.52 12.93
C ASP A 5 -34.66 -23.05 13.36
N ILE A 6 -33.53 -22.46 13.76
CA ILE A 6 -33.35 -21.02 13.84
C ILE A 6 -32.57 -20.60 12.60
N ASN A 7 -33.28 -20.06 11.60
CA ASN A 7 -32.65 -19.39 10.47
C ASN A 7 -31.94 -18.11 10.95
N PRO A 8 -30.67 -17.87 10.56
CA PRO A 8 -30.01 -16.60 10.84
C PRO A 8 -30.60 -15.48 9.97
N PRO A 9 -30.62 -14.22 10.47
CA PRO A 9 -31.18 -13.10 9.73
C PRO A 9 -30.34 -12.79 8.48
N GLN A 10 -31.01 -12.70 7.34
CA GLN A 10 -30.42 -12.23 6.09
C GLN A 10 -30.05 -10.74 6.23
N ALA A 11 -28.81 -10.41 5.91
CA ALA A 11 -28.34 -9.03 5.87
C ALA A 11 -29.03 -8.30 4.71
N VAL A 12 -29.90 -7.35 5.05
CA VAL A 12 -30.51 -6.42 4.10
C VAL A 12 -29.44 -5.41 3.70
N LEU A 13 -29.05 -5.42 2.42
CA LEU A 13 -28.23 -4.35 1.83
C LEU A 13 -29.05 -3.05 1.84
N PRO A 14 -28.52 -1.91 2.31
CA PRO A 14 -29.22 -0.64 2.19
C PRO A 14 -29.26 -0.22 0.71
N HIS A 15 -30.44 -0.29 0.12
CA HIS A 15 -30.73 0.35 -1.15
C HIS A 15 -30.89 1.86 -0.94
N HIS A 16 -30.35 2.63 -1.89
CA HIS A 16 -30.52 4.07 -2.09
C HIS A 16 -29.91 5.00 -1.01
N VAL A 17 -28.61 5.29 -1.17
CA VAL A 17 -28.06 6.58 -0.75
C VAL A 17 -28.39 7.58 -1.86
N ASN A 18 -29.12 8.64 -1.52
CA ASN A 18 -29.42 9.73 -2.46
C ASN A 18 -28.11 10.34 -2.95
N ALA A 19 -27.94 10.45 -4.27
CA ALA A 19 -26.85 11.19 -4.88
C ALA A 19 -26.96 12.68 -4.48
N LEU A 20 -26.25 13.06 -3.44
CA LEU A 20 -26.03 14.46 -3.11
C LEU A 20 -25.03 15.01 -4.13
N ASN A 21 -25.36 16.14 -4.75
CA ASN A 21 -24.43 16.87 -5.62
C ASN A 21 -23.26 17.39 -4.78
N PHE A 22 -22.16 16.63 -4.72
CA PHE A 22 -20.91 17.08 -4.13
C PHE A 22 -20.15 17.92 -5.16
N THR A 23 -20.25 19.24 -5.06
CA THR A 23 -19.32 20.13 -5.77
C THR A 23 -18.01 20.19 -4.98
N CYS A 24 -16.92 19.72 -5.57
CA CYS A 24 -15.59 19.95 -5.00
C CYS A 24 -15.38 21.46 -4.82
N ILE A 25 -14.97 21.88 -3.62
CA ILE A 25 -14.65 23.29 -3.35
C ILE A 25 -13.28 23.57 -4.00
N GLY A 26 -13.28 23.91 -5.28
CA GLY A 26 -12.10 24.27 -6.08
C GLY A 26 -12.50 24.80 -7.47
N PRO A 27 -11.72 25.71 -8.09
CA PRO A 27 -12.07 26.29 -9.38
C PRO A 27 -12.09 25.23 -10.50
N ARG A 28 -13.20 25.19 -11.24
CA ARG A 28 -13.40 24.31 -12.40
C ARG A 28 -12.69 24.92 -13.62
N TRP A 29 -11.47 24.48 -13.91
CA TRP A 29 -10.79 24.83 -15.16
C TRP A 29 -11.20 23.86 -16.27
N GLU A 30 -11.78 24.41 -17.35
CA GLU A 30 -11.91 23.76 -18.66
C GLU A 30 -10.59 23.93 -19.40
N GLU A 31 -9.85 22.87 -19.72
CA GLU A 31 -8.85 22.95 -20.80
C GLU A 31 -8.69 21.66 -21.59
N SER A 32 -8.40 21.93 -22.87
CA SER A 32 -8.10 21.13 -24.06
C SER A 32 -7.46 19.76 -23.87
N ILE A 33 -8.07 18.77 -24.54
CA ILE A 33 -7.58 17.41 -24.74
C ILE A 33 -6.38 17.45 -25.71
N LEU A 34 -5.17 17.17 -25.20
CA LEU A 34 -4.06 16.72 -26.03
C LEU A 34 -3.88 15.22 -25.84
N SER A 35 -4.05 14.47 -26.93
CA SER A 35 -3.82 13.03 -27.01
C SER A 35 -2.33 12.74 -26.93
N ILE A 36 -1.89 11.96 -25.95
CA ILE A 36 -0.58 11.31 -25.96
C ILE A 36 -0.84 9.81 -25.92
N SER A 37 -0.42 9.13 -26.98
CA SER A 37 -0.49 7.67 -27.12
C SER A 37 0.72 7.01 -26.46
N ASP A 38 0.50 5.76 -26.05
CA ASP A 38 1.46 4.66 -25.87
C ASP A 38 2.57 4.84 -24.81
N SER A 39 2.23 4.51 -23.56
CA SER A 39 3.22 4.05 -22.57
C SER A 39 3.25 2.51 -22.53
N PRO A 40 4.44 1.89 -22.41
CA PRO A 40 4.59 0.44 -22.42
C PRO A 40 4.03 -0.20 -21.13
N PRO A 41 3.64 -1.50 -21.16
CA PRO A 41 3.11 -2.19 -19.99
C PRO A 41 4.20 -2.34 -18.93
N LEU A 42 3.91 -1.87 -17.72
CA LEU A 42 4.77 -2.02 -16.54
C LEU A 42 4.82 -3.50 -16.12
N SER A 43 6.02 -4.01 -15.84
CA SER A 43 6.24 -5.40 -15.41
C SER A 43 5.67 -5.68 -14.01
N ALA A 44 5.31 -6.93 -13.75
CA ALA A 44 4.62 -7.50 -12.58
C ALA A 44 5.29 -7.35 -11.18
N HIS A 45 6.09 -6.31 -10.94
CA HIS A 45 6.76 -6.06 -9.65
C HIS A 45 6.57 -4.63 -9.10
N GLN A 46 5.73 -3.80 -9.71
CA GLN A 46 5.35 -2.50 -9.12
C GLN A 46 4.08 -2.64 -8.29
N GLU A 47 4.17 -3.36 -7.16
CA GLU A 47 3.11 -3.49 -6.14
C GLU A 47 2.97 -2.23 -5.24
N LEU A 48 3.48 -1.09 -5.68
CA LEU A 48 3.48 0.17 -4.94
C LEU A 48 2.61 1.18 -5.68
N CYS A 49 1.40 1.44 -5.15
CA CYS A 49 0.63 2.61 -5.56
C CYS A 49 1.39 3.87 -5.12
N ALA A 50 1.63 4.78 -6.06
CA ALA A 50 2.42 5.99 -5.85
C ALA A 50 1.55 7.22 -6.10
N THR A 51 1.68 8.24 -5.26
CA THR A 51 1.09 9.55 -5.52
C THR A 51 1.90 10.24 -6.63
N ASP A 52 1.38 10.21 -7.86
CA ASP A 52 1.97 10.86 -9.03
C ASP A 52 1.61 12.36 -9.07
N ALA A 53 2.52 13.19 -9.58
CA ALA A 53 2.31 14.61 -9.77
C ALA A 53 1.50 14.94 -11.05
N TYR A 54 1.32 14.01 -12.00
CA TYR A 54 0.90 14.39 -13.37
C TYR A 54 -0.21 13.57 -14.07
N LEU A 55 -0.84 12.58 -13.42
CA LEU A 55 -1.80 11.71 -14.13
C LEU A 55 -3.29 12.11 -14.00
N GLN A 56 -4.07 11.67 -15.00
CA GLN A 56 -5.46 12.06 -15.28
C GLN A 56 -6.48 11.74 -14.18
N ARG A 57 -7.59 12.49 -14.22
CA ARG A 57 -8.70 12.52 -13.26
C ARG A 57 -9.40 11.16 -13.16
N LEU A 58 -9.19 10.46 -12.04
CA LEU A 58 -9.95 9.26 -11.68
C LEU A 58 -10.20 9.26 -10.18
N THR A 59 -11.40 8.88 -9.80
CA THR A 59 -12.25 9.49 -8.79
C THR A 59 -12.91 8.47 -7.85
N SER A 60 -12.64 7.16 -7.99
CA SER A 60 -13.22 6.17 -7.06
C SER A 60 -12.21 5.44 -6.19
N LEU A 61 -12.67 5.12 -4.97
CA LEU A 61 -11.98 4.25 -4.03
C LEU A 61 -12.20 2.77 -4.42
N ARG A 62 -11.11 2.06 -4.68
CA ARG A 62 -11.14 0.63 -5.01
C ARG A 62 -10.47 -0.23 -3.96
N ILE A 63 -10.79 -1.52 -3.93
CA ILE A 63 -10.13 -2.50 -3.06
C ILE A 63 -9.85 -3.80 -3.82
N GLY A 64 -8.87 -4.54 -3.33
CA GLY A 64 -8.53 -5.87 -3.83
C GLY A 64 -7.43 -5.87 -4.90
N LEU A 65 -6.58 -6.88 -4.84
CA LEU A 65 -5.55 -7.23 -5.82
C LEU A 65 -5.41 -8.75 -5.85
N ASP A 66 -5.18 -9.32 -7.04
CA ASP A 66 -4.95 -10.76 -7.21
C ASP A 66 -6.00 -11.65 -6.53
N GLY A 67 -7.28 -11.26 -6.64
CA GLY A 67 -8.39 -12.03 -6.09
C GLY A 67 -8.62 -11.83 -4.58
N THR A 68 -7.82 -11.01 -3.89
CA THR A 68 -7.88 -10.84 -2.43
C THR A 68 -7.95 -9.37 -2.03
N ILE A 69 -8.84 -9.07 -1.08
CA ILE A 69 -8.90 -7.80 -0.36
C ILE A 69 -8.12 -7.97 0.95
N THR A 70 -7.03 -7.23 1.14
CA THR A 70 -6.30 -7.20 2.41
C THR A 70 -6.70 -5.98 3.23
N ILE A 71 -7.16 -6.22 4.45
CA ILE A 71 -7.50 -5.16 5.42
C ILE A 71 -6.89 -5.50 6.77
N TRP A 72 -6.75 -4.52 7.64
CA TRP A 72 -6.45 -4.78 9.05
C TRP A 72 -7.61 -5.48 9.76
N LYS A 73 -7.31 -6.19 10.86
CA LYS A 73 -8.34 -6.62 11.79
C LYS A 73 -9.12 -5.39 12.26
N PRO A 74 -10.47 -5.44 12.29
CA PRO A 74 -11.27 -4.34 12.82
C PRO A 74 -10.82 -3.93 14.22
N ARG A 75 -10.95 -2.64 14.53
CA ARG A 75 -10.54 -2.00 15.80
C ARG A 75 -9.04 -2.08 16.11
N SER A 76 -8.22 -2.35 15.11
CA SER A 76 -6.76 -2.30 15.25
C SER A 76 -6.28 -0.87 15.52
N VAL A 77 -5.18 -0.74 16.25
CA VAL A 77 -4.42 0.50 16.35
C VAL A 77 -3.10 0.32 15.62
N LEU A 78 -2.86 1.18 14.64
CA LEU A 78 -1.62 1.23 13.86
C LEU A 78 -0.69 2.27 14.48
N LYS A 79 0.42 1.80 15.02
CA LYS A 79 1.42 2.63 15.70
C LYS A 79 2.46 3.09 14.70
N ILE A 80 2.51 4.39 14.46
CA ILE A 80 3.37 5.04 13.47
C ILE A 80 4.59 5.62 14.15
N TYR A 81 5.77 5.21 13.71
CA TYR A 81 7.02 5.88 14.05
C TYR A 81 7.51 6.73 12.88
N VAL A 82 7.94 7.96 13.16
CA VAL A 82 8.56 8.85 12.16
C VAL A 82 10.08 8.75 12.28
N SER A 83 10.73 8.36 11.19
CA SER A 83 12.16 8.07 11.18
C SER A 83 13.00 9.33 11.42
N LEU A 84 13.96 9.26 12.34
CA LEU A 84 14.96 10.33 12.54
C LEU A 84 15.82 10.60 11.29
N LYS A 85 15.80 9.68 10.31
CA LYS A 85 16.51 9.81 9.02
C LYS A 85 16.03 10.97 8.15
N PHE A 86 14.89 11.59 8.48
CA PHE A 86 14.46 12.83 7.81
C PHE A 86 15.35 14.05 8.14
N GLY A 87 16.23 13.97 9.15
CA GLY A 87 17.15 15.04 9.50
C GLY A 87 16.42 16.34 9.81
N ILE A 88 16.77 17.43 9.12
CA ILE A 88 16.15 18.75 9.30
C ILE A 88 14.64 18.78 9.02
N ASN A 89 14.12 17.80 8.27
CA ASN A 89 12.69 17.69 7.96
C ASN A 89 11.91 16.86 8.97
N HIS A 90 12.57 16.26 9.97
CA HIS A 90 11.93 15.33 10.91
C HIS A 90 10.70 15.94 11.60
N ASP A 91 10.85 17.13 12.19
CA ASP A 91 9.75 17.76 12.94
C ASP A 91 8.60 18.17 12.00
N HIS A 92 8.92 18.66 10.80
CA HIS A 92 7.93 18.97 9.78
C HIS A 92 7.11 17.74 9.37
N VAL A 93 7.77 16.59 9.16
CA VAL A 93 7.09 15.33 8.87
C VAL A 93 6.27 14.87 10.07
N LYS A 94 6.82 14.92 11.28
CA LYS A 94 6.11 14.53 12.50
C LYS A 94 4.85 15.35 12.73
N ASP A 95 4.88 16.65 12.46
CA ASP A 95 3.72 17.52 12.52
C ASP A 95 2.69 17.17 11.45
N ALA A 96 3.11 16.94 10.20
CA ALA A 96 2.22 16.54 9.12
C ALA A 96 1.51 15.20 9.42
N VAL A 97 2.22 14.23 10.00
CA VAL A 97 1.65 12.96 10.47
C VAL A 97 0.67 13.20 11.61
N ARG A 98 0.98 14.09 12.55
CA ARG A 98 0.04 14.46 13.63
C ARG A 98 -1.26 15.03 13.08
N TYR A 99 -1.20 15.93 12.10
CA TYR A 99 -2.40 16.46 11.45
C TYR A 99 -3.20 15.37 10.74
N ALA A 100 -2.56 14.56 9.88
CA ALA A 100 -3.24 13.50 9.15
C ALA A 100 -3.89 12.45 10.08
N THR A 101 -3.19 12.05 11.14
CA THR A 101 -3.74 11.11 12.13
C THR A 101 -4.90 11.70 12.93
N SER A 102 -4.85 12.99 13.29
CA SER A 102 -5.96 13.69 13.95
C SER A 102 -7.18 13.74 13.05
N GLU A 103 -7.02 14.22 11.81
CA GLU A 103 -8.11 14.35 10.84
C GLU A 103 -8.79 13.02 10.57
N TRP A 104 -8.02 11.93 10.46
CA TRP A 104 -8.57 10.59 10.33
C TRP A 104 -9.32 10.13 11.59
N ASN A 105 -8.66 10.18 12.75
CA ASN A 105 -9.20 9.62 13.99
C ASN A 105 -10.43 10.38 14.51
N GLU A 106 -10.54 11.68 14.25
CA GLU A 106 -11.69 12.51 14.61
C GLU A 106 -12.99 12.06 13.91
N LYS A 107 -12.88 11.36 12.77
CA LYS A 107 -14.03 10.80 12.05
C LYS A 107 -14.46 9.42 12.54
N ILE A 108 -13.71 8.84 13.49
CA ILE A 108 -13.95 7.48 14.01
C ILE A 108 -14.58 7.59 15.41
N GLN A 109 -15.86 7.24 15.50
CA GLN A 109 -16.59 7.14 16.78
C GLN A 109 -16.12 5.93 17.61
N GLU A 110 -16.42 5.89 18.90
CA GLU A 110 -15.98 4.79 19.79
C GLU A 110 -16.54 3.42 19.38
N SER A 111 -17.75 3.39 18.84
CA SER A 111 -18.40 2.17 18.33
C SER A 111 -17.82 1.68 17.00
N ASP A 112 -17.09 2.54 16.29
CA ASP A 112 -16.58 2.29 14.96
C ASP A 112 -15.54 1.16 14.94
N VAL A 113 -15.57 0.38 13.87
CA VAL A 113 -14.75 -0.81 13.68
C VAL A 113 -13.51 -0.55 12.82
N ARG A 114 -13.38 0.65 12.23
CA ARG A 114 -12.22 1.05 11.45
C ARG A 114 -10.96 1.15 12.31
N PRO A 115 -9.77 0.88 11.75
CA PRO A 115 -8.51 1.07 12.45
C PRO A 115 -8.24 2.54 12.76
N ARG A 116 -7.53 2.76 13.87
CA ARG A 116 -7.05 4.08 14.30
C ARG A 116 -5.54 4.17 14.13
N PHE A 117 -5.04 5.39 14.03
CA PHE A 117 -3.60 5.66 13.98
C PHE A 117 -3.11 6.28 15.29
N GLU A 118 -1.94 5.86 15.76
CA GLU A 118 -1.29 6.40 16.96
C GLU A 118 0.16 6.72 16.64
N ILE A 119 0.64 7.92 16.95
CA ILE A 119 2.05 8.27 16.79
C ILE A 119 2.81 7.82 18.03
N VAL A 120 3.87 7.04 17.84
CA VAL A 120 4.77 6.59 18.91
C VAL A 120 6.14 7.24 18.78
N ASN A 121 6.84 7.40 19.92
CA ASN A 121 8.17 8.01 19.95
C ASN A 121 9.29 6.97 19.77
N ALA A 122 9.01 5.69 20.01
CA ALA A 122 9.99 4.61 19.90
C ALA A 122 9.65 3.68 18.74
N ARG A 123 10.65 3.38 17.90
CA ARG A 123 10.51 2.45 16.76
C ARG A 123 10.09 1.04 17.22
N THR A 124 10.55 0.62 18.40
CA THR A 124 10.24 -0.69 19.02
C THR A 124 8.75 -0.90 19.29
N GLU A 125 7.98 0.19 19.43
CA GLU A 125 6.53 0.16 19.69
C GLU A 125 5.70 0.23 18.40
N ALA A 126 6.33 0.56 17.28
CA ALA A 126 5.65 0.86 16.04
C ALA A 126 5.24 -0.41 15.28
N THR A 127 4.11 -0.33 14.58
CA THR A 127 3.66 -1.33 13.61
C THR A 127 3.99 -0.92 12.18
N CYS A 128 4.24 0.37 11.94
CA CYS A 128 4.75 0.88 10.67
C CYS A 128 5.70 2.07 10.88
N GLU A 129 6.59 2.29 9.91
CA GLU A 129 7.57 3.40 9.93
C GLU A 129 7.38 4.30 8.71
N ILE A 130 7.36 5.61 8.95
CA ILE A 130 7.45 6.62 7.90
C ILE A 130 8.91 7.01 7.78
N LYS A 131 9.49 6.86 6.58
CA LYS A 131 10.92 7.10 6.34
C LYS A 131 11.17 7.83 5.03
N PRO A 132 12.37 8.43 4.83
CA PRO A 132 12.72 9.02 3.55
C PRO A 132 12.65 7.98 2.43
N GLY A 133 12.01 8.36 1.34
CA GLY A 133 12.11 7.68 0.05
C GLY A 133 13.25 8.24 -0.80
N THR A 134 13.44 7.67 -1.97
CA THR A 134 14.52 8.03 -2.90
C THR A 134 14.03 8.24 -4.33
N ALA A 135 12.71 8.15 -4.57
CA ALA A 135 12.15 8.33 -5.90
C ALA A 135 12.06 9.82 -6.25
N ASP A 136 12.37 10.16 -7.50
CA ASP A 136 12.41 11.57 -7.94
C ASP A 136 11.13 12.04 -8.63
N ASP A 137 10.17 11.13 -8.84
CA ASP A 137 8.97 11.31 -9.66
C ASP A 137 7.64 11.32 -8.88
N ARG A 138 7.66 10.97 -7.60
CA ARG A 138 6.46 10.84 -6.76
C ARG A 138 6.60 11.63 -5.46
N LEU A 139 5.47 11.95 -4.82
CA LEU A 139 5.48 12.64 -3.53
C LEU A 139 5.71 11.67 -2.36
N ALA A 140 4.99 10.56 -2.40
CA ALA A 140 5.06 9.51 -1.40
C ALA A 140 4.52 8.20 -1.99
N HIS A 141 4.73 7.12 -1.25
CA HIS A 141 4.09 5.84 -1.48
C HIS A 141 3.98 5.05 -0.18
N ALA A 142 2.95 4.23 -0.09
CA ALA A 142 2.66 3.42 1.08
C ALA A 142 2.51 1.94 0.71
N PHE A 143 2.27 1.17 1.76
CA PHE A 143 2.12 -0.28 1.71
C PHE A 143 0.66 -0.65 1.93
N PHE A 144 0.26 -1.80 1.41
CA PHE A 144 -1.03 -2.42 1.75
C PHE A 144 -0.91 -3.32 2.99
N PRO A 145 -2.03 -3.61 3.69
CA PRO A 145 -2.03 -4.57 4.79
C PRO A 145 -1.40 -5.91 4.41
N GLY A 146 -0.38 -6.32 5.19
CA GLY A 146 0.37 -7.56 4.98
C GLY A 146 1.68 -7.41 4.19
N MET A 147 1.95 -6.23 3.64
CA MET A 147 3.22 -5.92 2.97
C MET A 147 4.26 -5.32 3.95
N ALA A 148 5.41 -4.93 3.41
CA ALA A 148 6.45 -4.23 4.17
C ALA A 148 5.90 -2.91 4.74
N PRO A 149 5.86 -2.74 6.08
CA PRO A 149 5.08 -1.70 6.73
C PRO A 149 5.77 -0.33 6.74
N TYR A 150 6.08 0.17 5.54
CA TYR A 150 6.79 1.43 5.32
C TYR A 150 5.97 2.40 4.48
N ILE A 151 5.85 3.63 4.97
CA ILE A 151 5.45 4.77 4.14
C ILE A 151 6.72 5.53 3.81
N HIS A 152 6.92 5.80 2.54
CA HIS A 152 8.06 6.55 2.04
C HIS A 152 7.61 7.94 1.62
N ILE A 153 8.28 8.97 2.13
CA ILE A 153 8.11 10.35 1.66
C ILE A 153 9.32 10.70 0.81
N ASP A 154 9.07 10.94 -0.47
CA ASP A 154 10.10 11.12 -1.48
C ASP A 154 10.54 12.59 -1.60
N PRO A 155 11.76 12.88 -2.09
CA PRO A 155 12.30 14.24 -2.21
C PRO A 155 11.35 15.30 -2.83
N PRO A 156 10.54 15.00 -3.87
CA PRO A 156 9.59 15.96 -4.45
C PRO A 156 8.59 16.56 -3.45
N SER A 157 8.27 15.88 -2.34
CA SER A 157 7.41 16.40 -1.26
C SER A 157 7.97 17.64 -0.56
N PHE A 158 9.29 17.85 -0.62
CA PHE A 158 9.96 18.96 0.07
C PHE A 158 10.46 20.06 -0.88
N ARG A 159 10.53 19.79 -2.19
CA ARG A 159 11.08 20.72 -3.20
C ARG A 159 10.20 21.94 -3.41
N HIS A 160 8.88 21.75 -3.48
CA HIS A 160 7.92 22.83 -3.70
C HIS A 160 7.24 23.24 -2.40
N ALA A 161 7.15 24.55 -2.14
CA ALA A 161 6.51 25.08 -0.94
C ALA A 161 5.06 24.60 -0.79
N ALA A 162 4.32 24.47 -1.91
CA ALA A 162 2.96 23.93 -1.92
C ALA A 162 2.92 22.47 -1.45
N HIS A 163 3.84 21.61 -1.90
CA HIS A 163 3.91 20.21 -1.49
C HIS A 163 4.26 20.10 -0.02
N ARG A 164 5.27 20.86 0.41
CA ARG A 164 5.71 20.89 1.80
C ARG A 164 4.59 21.31 2.75
N LYS A 165 3.84 22.36 2.39
CA LYS A 165 2.69 22.86 3.18
C LYS A 165 1.55 21.86 3.26
N ASN A 166 1.36 21.05 2.22
CA ASN A 166 0.25 20.10 2.10
C ASN A 166 0.66 18.65 2.31
N LEU A 167 1.84 18.39 2.90
CA LEU A 167 2.34 17.03 3.14
C LEU A 167 1.35 16.16 3.92
N TRP A 168 0.58 16.76 4.84
CA TRP A 168 -0.45 16.04 5.59
C TRP A 168 -1.58 15.51 4.68
N LYS A 169 -1.90 16.18 3.57
CA LYS A 169 -2.89 15.71 2.58
C LYS A 169 -2.36 14.50 1.83
N THR A 170 -1.09 14.54 1.42
CA THR A 170 -0.40 13.37 0.85
C THR A 170 -0.41 12.21 1.85
N LEU A 171 -0.16 12.47 3.14
CA LEU A 171 -0.21 11.42 4.16
C LEU A 171 -1.61 10.85 4.39
N LEU A 172 -2.68 11.65 4.29
CA LEU A 172 -4.06 11.14 4.34
C LEU A 172 -4.34 10.15 3.20
N HIS A 173 -3.89 10.49 1.99
CA HIS A 173 -3.96 9.59 0.84
C HIS A 173 -3.21 8.28 1.11
N GLU A 174 -1.96 8.38 1.55
CA GLU A 174 -1.14 7.22 1.88
C GLU A 174 -1.77 6.37 3.02
N PHE A 175 -2.48 6.99 3.96
CA PHE A 175 -3.23 6.25 4.98
C PHE A 175 -4.39 5.45 4.39
N GLY A 176 -5.03 5.92 3.32
CA GLY A 176 -6.00 5.14 2.59
C GLY A 176 -5.40 3.84 2.03
N HIS A 177 -4.19 3.91 1.45
CA HIS A 177 -3.44 2.71 1.05
C HIS A 177 -3.11 1.79 2.21
N VAL A 178 -2.63 2.36 3.33
CA VAL A 178 -2.39 1.59 4.56
C VAL A 178 -3.64 0.86 5.03
N LEU A 179 -4.84 1.39 4.78
CA LEU A 179 -6.11 0.76 5.14
C LEU A 179 -6.65 -0.24 4.10
N GLY A 180 -5.97 -0.39 2.96
CA GLY A 180 -6.34 -1.35 1.92
C GLY A 180 -7.03 -0.74 0.70
N ALA A 181 -7.19 0.59 0.64
CA ALA A 181 -7.77 1.27 -0.51
C ALA A 181 -6.75 1.49 -1.63
N ARG A 182 -7.20 1.37 -2.87
CA ARG A 182 -6.44 1.54 -4.11
C ARG A 182 -7.00 2.71 -4.91
N HIS A 183 -6.19 3.22 -5.84
CA HIS A 183 -6.67 4.13 -6.88
C HIS A 183 -7.62 3.40 -7.84
N GLN A 184 -8.42 4.17 -8.57
CA GLN A 184 -9.35 3.64 -9.59
C GLN A 184 -8.64 3.03 -10.82
N LEU A 185 -7.43 3.47 -11.16
CA LEU A 185 -6.71 3.00 -12.36
C LEU A 185 -6.24 1.57 -12.17
N GLN A 186 -7.08 0.65 -12.64
CA GLN A 186 -6.74 -0.52 -13.44
C GLN A 186 -5.23 -0.83 -13.47
N GLU A 187 -4.71 -1.44 -12.41
CA GLU A 187 -3.56 -2.34 -12.53
C GLU A 187 -4.01 -3.41 -13.53
N SER A 188 -3.40 -3.37 -14.72
CA SER A 188 -3.74 -4.16 -15.90
C SER A 188 -4.01 -5.63 -15.56
N GLY A 189 -5.28 -6.02 -15.50
CA GLY A 189 -5.72 -7.41 -15.44
C GLY A 189 -6.07 -7.97 -14.06
N ALA A 190 -5.81 -7.27 -12.95
CA ALA A 190 -6.14 -7.77 -11.62
C ALA A 190 -7.55 -7.33 -11.17
N PRO A 191 -8.39 -8.23 -10.64
CA PRO A 191 -9.73 -7.88 -10.22
C PRO A 191 -9.70 -7.00 -8.97
N SER A 192 -10.18 -5.77 -9.11
CA SER A 192 -10.49 -4.84 -8.02
C SER A 192 -11.96 -4.48 -8.05
N VAL A 193 -12.53 -4.20 -6.88
CA VAL A 193 -13.95 -3.88 -6.73
C VAL A 193 -14.10 -2.45 -6.20
N LEU A 194 -15.09 -1.74 -6.76
CA LEU A 194 -15.52 -0.46 -6.22
C LEU A 194 -16.12 -0.70 -4.85
N ILE A 195 -15.81 0.18 -3.91
CA ILE A 195 -16.48 0.22 -2.62
C ILE A 195 -16.99 1.64 -2.38
N GLY A 196 -18.27 1.73 -1.99
CA GLY A 196 -18.95 3.00 -1.77
C GLY A 196 -19.45 3.60 -3.08
N VAL A 197 -19.28 4.92 -3.19
CA VAL A 197 -19.69 5.71 -4.36
C VAL A 197 -18.45 6.24 -5.08
N ASP A 198 -18.59 6.51 -6.38
CA ASP A 198 -17.57 7.25 -7.15
C ASP A 198 -17.61 8.72 -6.72
N ASP A 199 -16.46 9.31 -6.40
CA ASP A 199 -16.37 10.70 -5.92
C ASP A 199 -15.09 11.40 -6.40
N ASP A 200 -15.25 12.34 -7.32
CA ASP A 200 -14.19 13.21 -7.85
C ASP A 200 -13.38 13.95 -6.80
N CYS A 201 -13.89 14.09 -5.59
CA CYS A 201 -13.21 14.73 -4.48
C CYS A 201 -12.55 13.72 -3.50
N SER A 202 -12.60 12.41 -3.75
CA SER A 202 -12.02 11.38 -2.87
C SER A 202 -10.52 11.61 -2.64
N ILE A 203 -10.06 11.37 -1.41
CA ILE A 203 -8.62 11.37 -1.12
C ILE A 203 -7.87 10.31 -1.92
N MET A 204 -8.51 9.27 -2.44
CA MET A 204 -7.87 8.20 -3.23
C MET A 204 -7.75 8.53 -4.72
N ARG A 205 -8.10 9.74 -5.13
CA ARG A 205 -7.95 10.23 -6.49
C ARG A 205 -6.48 10.26 -6.91
N ASN A 206 -6.19 9.86 -8.16
CA ASN A 206 -4.81 9.79 -8.66
C ASN A 206 -4.17 11.17 -8.93
N SER A 207 -4.97 12.20 -9.18
CA SER A 207 -4.47 13.53 -9.55
C SER A 207 -4.38 14.46 -8.34
N PHE A 208 -3.18 14.63 -7.78
CA PHE A 208 -2.89 15.64 -6.74
C PHE A 208 -2.37 16.93 -7.36
N ILE A 209 -3.26 17.74 -7.94
CA ILE A 209 -2.88 19.13 -8.25
C ILE A 209 -3.08 19.94 -6.97
N LEU A 210 -1.98 20.23 -6.28
CA LEU A 210 -2.01 21.19 -5.16
C LEU A 210 -2.21 22.60 -5.72
N PRO A 211 -3.10 23.44 -5.12
CA PRO A 211 -3.60 23.36 -3.74
C PRO A 211 -4.90 22.55 -3.52
N ASP A 212 -5.49 22.01 -4.58
CA ASP A 212 -6.83 21.40 -4.57
C ASP A 212 -6.88 19.95 -4.04
N ALA A 213 -5.78 19.47 -3.45
CA ALA A 213 -5.78 18.15 -2.82
C ALA A 213 -6.91 18.08 -1.78
N PRO A 214 -7.78 17.07 -1.86
CA PRO A 214 -8.97 17.02 -1.03
C PRO A 214 -8.62 16.76 0.43
N HIS A 215 -9.45 17.32 1.31
CA HIS A 215 -9.57 16.82 2.69
C HIS A 215 -10.19 15.43 2.68
N LEU A 216 -10.17 14.73 3.81
CA LEU A 216 -10.96 13.52 3.94
C LEU A 216 -12.45 13.82 3.69
N GLN A 217 -13.04 13.24 2.64
CA GLN A 217 -14.44 13.49 2.28
C GLN A 217 -15.38 12.54 3.03
N GLN A 218 -16.67 12.87 3.05
CA GLN A 218 -17.68 11.99 3.62
C GLN A 218 -17.80 10.67 2.85
N SER A 219 -17.66 10.71 1.52
CA SER A 219 -17.61 9.54 0.65
C SER A 219 -16.47 8.58 1.02
N ASP A 220 -15.29 9.10 1.34
CA ASP A 220 -14.16 8.31 1.82
C ASP A 220 -14.52 7.63 3.15
N ILE A 221 -15.04 8.42 4.10
CA ILE A 221 -15.47 7.95 5.42
C ILE A 221 -16.45 6.79 5.30
N ASP A 222 -17.51 6.97 4.51
CA ASP A 222 -18.58 5.99 4.29
C ASP A 222 -18.05 4.73 3.60
N SER A 223 -17.14 4.89 2.63
CA SER A 223 -16.51 3.77 1.90
C SER A 223 -15.65 2.91 2.82
N PHE A 224 -14.84 3.53 3.68
CA PHE A 224 -14.06 2.81 4.68
C PHE A 224 -14.96 2.21 5.78
N GLU A 225 -16.04 2.87 6.17
CA GLU A 225 -16.99 2.31 7.13
C GLU A 225 -17.60 1.02 6.57
N MET A 226 -18.08 1.07 5.33
CA MET A 226 -18.59 -0.11 4.64
C MET A 226 -17.52 -1.21 4.53
N LEU A 227 -16.27 -0.86 4.21
CA LEU A 227 -15.16 -1.83 4.09
C LEU A 227 -14.96 -2.64 5.37
N TYR A 228 -14.90 -1.94 6.49
CA TYR A 228 -14.61 -2.57 7.78
C TYR A 228 -15.85 -3.16 8.46
N ALA A 229 -17.05 -2.78 8.02
CA ALA A 229 -18.33 -3.37 8.47
C ALA A 229 -18.64 -4.72 7.82
N VAL A 230 -17.94 -5.13 6.75
CA VAL A 230 -18.16 -6.45 6.14
C VAL A 230 -17.86 -7.55 7.18
N ALA A 231 -18.90 -8.28 7.60
CA ALA A 231 -18.77 -9.39 8.55
C ALA A 231 -18.26 -10.69 7.89
N GLY A 232 -18.58 -10.89 6.61
CA GLY A 232 -18.19 -12.06 5.83
C GLY A 232 -16.70 -12.11 5.49
N ASP A 233 -16.28 -13.18 4.82
CA ASP A 233 -14.92 -13.35 4.29
C ASP A 233 -14.82 -13.02 2.81
N GLN A 234 -15.85 -12.40 2.22
CA GLN A 234 -15.88 -11.99 0.83
C GLN A 234 -16.60 -10.64 0.64
N TYR A 235 -16.20 -9.89 -0.40
CA TYR A 235 -16.89 -8.71 -0.89
C TYR A 235 -16.67 -8.59 -2.40
N GLY A 236 -17.73 -8.35 -3.17
CA GLY A 236 -17.66 -8.27 -4.63
C GLY A 236 -17.03 -9.50 -5.30
N GLY A 237 -17.19 -10.69 -4.70
CA GLY A 237 -16.58 -11.95 -5.17
C GLY A 237 -15.09 -12.13 -4.81
N LEU A 238 -14.46 -11.15 -4.15
CA LEU A 238 -13.07 -11.23 -3.69
C LEU A 238 -13.00 -11.68 -2.24
N ARG A 239 -12.01 -12.48 -1.89
CA ARG A 239 -11.79 -12.95 -0.51
C ARG A 239 -11.20 -11.84 0.35
N ILE A 240 -11.72 -11.63 1.55
CA ILE A 240 -11.19 -10.69 2.54
C ILE A 240 -10.21 -11.41 3.47
N LYS A 241 -8.96 -10.93 3.51
CA LYS A 241 -7.92 -11.35 4.45
C LYS A 241 -7.70 -10.25 5.49
N ARG A 242 -8.01 -10.57 6.76
CA ARG A 242 -7.85 -9.66 7.91
C ARG A 242 -6.48 -9.85 8.57
N ILE A 243 -5.62 -8.85 8.42
CA ILE A 243 -4.24 -8.86 8.91
C ILE A 243 -4.19 -8.29 10.33
N LYS A 244 -3.55 -9.01 11.26
CA LYS A 244 -3.25 -8.46 12.59
C LYS A 244 -2.03 -7.55 12.47
N PRO A 245 -2.06 -6.29 12.96
CA PRO A 245 -0.84 -5.49 13.04
C PRO A 245 0.23 -6.19 13.87
N MET A 246 1.47 -6.10 13.42
CA MET A 246 2.63 -6.66 14.11
C MET A 246 3.65 -5.55 14.32
N LEU A 247 4.45 -5.64 15.38
CA LEU A 247 5.55 -4.71 15.59
C LEU A 247 6.56 -4.82 14.44
N LEU A 248 7.13 -3.68 14.03
CA LEU A 248 8.13 -3.58 12.96
C LEU A 248 9.23 -4.62 13.12
N GLU A 249 9.83 -4.71 14.31
CA GLU A 249 10.91 -5.67 14.59
C GLU A 249 10.46 -7.13 14.45
N THR A 250 9.20 -7.41 14.77
CA THR A 250 8.63 -8.76 14.62
C THR A 250 8.47 -9.10 13.14
N TRP A 251 7.97 -8.14 12.35
CA TRP A 251 7.85 -8.30 10.90
C TRP A 251 9.23 -8.51 10.25
N GLU A 252 10.22 -7.68 10.60
CA GLU A 252 11.60 -7.78 10.07
C GLU A 252 12.24 -9.14 10.38
N LYS A 253 12.07 -9.64 11.62
CA LYS A 253 12.55 -10.97 12.02
C LYS A 253 11.88 -12.09 11.20
N GLN A 254 10.57 -12.00 10.95
CA GLN A 254 9.86 -12.98 10.12
C GLN A 254 10.40 -12.99 8.68
N GLN A 255 10.67 -11.83 8.09
CA GLN A 255 11.25 -11.75 6.75
C GLN A 255 12.66 -12.36 6.69
N GLN A 256 13.52 -12.09 7.68
CA GLN A 256 14.85 -12.69 7.75
C GLN A 256 14.78 -14.22 7.87
N GLN A 257 13.86 -14.75 8.70
CA GLN A 257 13.66 -16.18 8.84
C GLN A 257 13.20 -16.85 7.54
N GLN A 258 12.28 -16.22 6.81
CA GLN A 258 11.82 -16.71 5.51
C GLN A 258 12.98 -16.75 4.50
N GLN A 259 13.79 -15.70 4.43
CA GLN A 259 14.98 -15.67 3.56
C GLN A 259 15.98 -16.79 3.90
N HIS A 260 16.25 -17.04 5.19
CA HIS A 260 17.13 -18.12 5.61
C HIS A 260 16.59 -19.51 5.25
N GLN A 261 15.27 -19.72 5.34
CA GLN A 261 14.65 -20.99 4.94
C GLN A 261 14.81 -21.25 3.44
N PHE A 262 14.58 -20.24 2.59
CA PHE A 262 14.80 -20.38 1.13
C PHE A 262 16.25 -20.75 0.77
N VAL A 263 17.23 -20.13 1.41
CA VAL A 263 18.66 -20.46 1.17
C VAL A 263 18.98 -21.89 1.61
N SER A 264 18.46 -22.34 2.76
CA SER A 264 18.75 -23.67 3.30
C SER A 264 18.20 -24.83 2.45
N VAL A 265 17.02 -24.65 1.84
CA VAL A 265 16.39 -25.65 0.96
C VAL A 265 17.18 -25.82 -0.35
N ASN A 266 17.68 -24.73 -0.92
CA ASN A 266 18.46 -24.78 -2.17
C ASN A 266 19.86 -25.38 -2.00
N CYS A 267 20.42 -25.37 -0.79
CA CYS A 267 21.73 -26.00 -0.51
C CYS A 267 21.66 -27.51 -0.29
N HIS A 268 20.47 -28.09 -0.03
CA HIS A 268 20.33 -29.53 0.24
C HIS A 268 19.99 -30.36 -1.01
N THR A 269 19.63 -29.73 -2.13
CA THR A 269 19.27 -30.42 -3.38
C THR A 269 20.44 -30.63 -4.35
N SER A 270 21.68 -30.30 -3.97
CA SER A 270 22.87 -30.44 -4.85
C SER A 270 23.70 -31.71 -4.65
N GLY A 271 23.17 -32.75 -4.01
CA GLY A 271 23.93 -33.96 -3.70
C GLY A 271 23.15 -35.25 -3.91
N ASN A 272 23.06 -35.71 -5.16
CA ASN A 272 23.07 -37.12 -5.57
C ASN A 272 22.73 -37.23 -7.06
N TYR A 273 23.70 -36.93 -7.93
CA TYR A 273 23.71 -37.51 -9.27
C TYR A 273 24.47 -38.84 -9.21
N PRO A 274 23.83 -39.99 -9.50
CA PRO A 274 24.53 -41.25 -9.62
C PRO A 274 25.48 -41.17 -10.82
N SER A 275 26.75 -41.42 -10.55
CA SER A 275 27.81 -41.54 -11.54
C SER A 275 27.52 -42.72 -12.47
N GLY A 276 27.01 -42.43 -13.67
CA GLY A 276 26.69 -43.43 -14.67
C GLY A 276 26.69 -42.88 -16.09
N LEU A 277 27.77 -43.21 -16.80
CA LEU A 277 27.94 -43.27 -18.26
C LEU A 277 27.97 -41.94 -19.05
N VAL A 278 29.19 -41.67 -19.51
CA VAL A 278 29.58 -40.76 -20.59
C VAL A 278 28.87 -41.16 -21.89
N SER A 279 28.07 -40.24 -22.43
CA SER A 279 27.85 -40.15 -23.88
C SER A 279 27.89 -38.68 -24.27
N ASP A 280 28.78 -38.37 -25.21
CA ASP A 280 28.97 -37.04 -25.77
C ASP A 280 27.68 -36.54 -26.42
N HIS A 281 27.03 -35.58 -25.77
CA HIS A 281 26.05 -34.72 -26.40
C HIS A 281 26.16 -33.31 -25.81
N GLU A 282 26.48 -32.35 -26.67
CA GLU A 282 26.42 -30.92 -26.39
C GLU A 282 25.06 -30.57 -25.78
N SER A 283 25.05 -30.25 -24.48
CA SER A 283 23.89 -29.70 -23.80
C SER A 283 24.30 -28.39 -23.14
N ASN A 284 23.54 -27.34 -23.47
CA ASN A 284 23.70 -26.00 -22.91
C ASN A 284 23.40 -26.05 -21.40
N ASN A 285 24.46 -25.95 -20.61
CA ASN A 285 24.46 -26.22 -19.19
C ASN A 285 23.95 -25.00 -18.39
N LEU A 286 22.64 -24.97 -18.09
CA LEU A 286 22.01 -23.96 -17.22
C LEU A 286 22.70 -23.86 -15.85
N THR A 287 23.35 -24.92 -15.39
CA THR A 287 24.06 -24.98 -14.11
C THR A 287 25.25 -24.04 -14.05
N ASP A 288 25.96 -23.85 -15.17
CA ASP A 288 27.11 -22.93 -15.24
C ASP A 288 26.66 -21.46 -15.23
N GLN A 289 25.46 -21.17 -15.77
CA GLN A 289 24.89 -19.83 -15.70
C GLN A 289 24.46 -19.43 -14.29
N VAL A 290 23.89 -20.37 -13.51
CA VAL A 290 23.49 -20.11 -12.12
C VAL A 290 24.72 -19.86 -11.22
N ILE A 291 25.80 -20.61 -11.43
CA ILE A 291 27.06 -20.41 -10.71
C ILE A 291 27.66 -19.04 -11.07
N MET A 292 27.65 -18.65 -12.34
CA MET A 292 28.15 -17.33 -12.76
C MET A 292 27.37 -16.17 -12.14
N VAL A 293 26.02 -16.23 -12.12
CA VAL A 293 25.19 -15.17 -11.54
C VAL A 293 25.43 -15.05 -10.03
N THR A 294 25.60 -16.17 -9.34
CA THR A 294 25.85 -16.20 -7.89
C THR A 294 27.22 -15.59 -7.53
N VAL A 295 28.26 -15.93 -8.30
CA VAL A 295 29.61 -15.35 -8.13
C VAL A 295 29.59 -13.85 -8.43
N LEU A 296 28.87 -13.42 -9.48
CA LEU A 296 28.76 -12.00 -9.84
C LEU A 296 28.08 -11.19 -8.72
N LEU A 297 27.00 -11.70 -8.13
CA LEU A 297 26.29 -11.08 -7.00
C LEU A 297 27.19 -10.94 -5.75
N LEU A 298 27.98 -11.95 -5.45
CA LEU A 298 28.94 -11.92 -4.34
C LEU A 298 30.04 -10.86 -4.56
N VAL A 299 30.57 -10.76 -5.78
CA VAL A 299 31.57 -9.74 -6.13
C VAL A 299 30.99 -8.33 -6.03
N VAL A 300 29.76 -8.10 -6.52
CA VAL A 300 29.08 -6.80 -6.42
C VAL A 300 28.85 -6.41 -4.95
N LEU A 301 28.42 -7.35 -4.10
CA LEU A 301 28.23 -7.10 -2.67
C LEU A 301 29.55 -6.79 -1.93
N LEU A 302 30.64 -7.44 -2.31
CA LEU A 302 31.97 -7.17 -1.75
C LEU A 302 32.50 -5.79 -2.18
N LEU A 303 32.32 -5.42 -3.45
CA LEU A 303 32.71 -4.10 -3.96
C LEU A 303 31.86 -2.99 -3.34
N TYR A 304 30.55 -3.20 -3.19
CA TYR A 304 29.67 -2.24 -2.51
C TYR A 304 30.11 -2.02 -1.05
N ARG A 305 30.40 -3.09 -0.30
CA ARG A 305 30.91 -2.98 1.08
C ARG A 305 32.25 -2.25 1.18
N ALA A 306 33.12 -2.42 0.19
CA ALA A 306 34.41 -1.73 0.13
C ALA A 306 34.25 -0.23 -0.18
N ALA A 307 33.26 0.14 -0.99
CA ALA A 307 32.97 1.54 -1.33
C ALA A 307 32.25 2.33 -0.22
N THR A 308 31.60 1.63 0.72
CA THR A 308 30.85 2.24 1.84
C THR A 308 31.62 2.30 3.16
N ARG A 309 32.93 2.00 3.15
CA ARG A 309 33.86 2.18 4.28
C ARG A 309 34.81 3.31 3.98
#